data_AF-A0A9P6IP15-F1
#
_entry.id   AF-A0A9P6IP15-F1
#
_cell.length_a   1.000
_cell.length_b   1.000
_cell.length_c   1.000
_cell.angle_alpha   90.00
_cell.angle_beta   90.00
_cell.angle_gamma   90.00
#
_symmetry.space_group_name_H-M   'P 1'
#
loop_
_entity.id
_entity.type
_entity.pdbx_description
1 polymer ?
#
loop_
_entity_poly.entity_id
_entity_poly.type
_entity_poly.pdbx_seq_one_letter_code
_entity_poly.pdbx_strand_id
1 'polypeptide(L)'
;RCFGYTTKPARQLYAIAQRELRDSNNRRVVLIAHSQGAIIASLVVDRLIASETTANLRKLELYTFASWANHMHGQGDLAHIEHFVNERDYATQTGILAYQPAVLPGNRYDGKIYINQAGIGHLLNMHYLSGTFAAGGAAVASQLATYLGGNG
;
A
#
# COMPACT_ATOMS: atom_id res chain seq x y z
N ARG A 1 -5.90 15.78 6.23
CA ARG A 1 -7.15 15.12 6.69
C ARG A 1 -7.91 14.70 5.45
N CYS A 2 -8.18 13.41 5.26
CA CYS A 2 -8.91 12.89 4.09
C CYS A 2 -10.41 12.90 4.39
N PHE A 3 -11.21 13.53 3.53
CA PHE A 3 -12.66 13.66 3.72
C PHE A 3 -13.34 12.29 3.57
N GLY A 4 -13.76 11.71 4.70
CA GLY A 4 -14.87 10.75 4.84
C GLY A 4 -14.93 9.50 3.96
N TYR A 5 -15.22 8.35 4.59
CA TYR A 5 -15.55 7.07 3.96
C TYR A 5 -16.83 7.07 3.08
N THR A 6 -17.47 8.22 2.88
CA THR A 6 -18.79 8.38 2.24
C THR A 6 -18.80 8.10 0.74
N THR A 7 -17.64 7.92 0.10
CA THR A 7 -17.58 7.70 -1.34
C THR A 7 -18.01 6.28 -1.72
N LYS A 8 -18.66 6.15 -2.89
CA LYS A 8 -19.07 4.84 -3.43
C LYS A 8 -17.89 3.86 -3.57
N PRO A 9 -16.71 4.27 -4.08
CA PRO A 9 -15.55 3.37 -4.20
C PRO A 9 -15.05 2.85 -2.84
N ALA A 10 -14.99 3.68 -1.80
CA ALA A 10 -14.55 3.24 -0.47
C ALA A 10 -15.49 2.17 0.11
N ARG A 11 -16.82 2.37 -0.05
CA ARG A 11 -17.83 1.40 0.38
C ARG A 11 -17.73 0.07 -0.36
N GLN A 12 -17.56 0.12 -1.67
CA GLN A 12 -17.44 -1.09 -2.49
C GLN A 12 -16.17 -1.86 -2.17
N LEU A 13 -15.03 -1.16 -2.06
CA LEU A 13 -13.76 -1.79 -1.72
C LEU A 13 -13.80 -2.46 -0.35
N TYR A 14 -14.35 -1.79 0.67
CA TYR A 14 -14.52 -2.38 1.99
C TYR A 14 -15.41 -3.62 1.97
N ALA A 15 -16.56 -3.57 1.29
CA ALA A 15 -17.48 -4.71 1.24
C ALA A 15 -16.83 -5.93 0.56
N ILE A 16 -16.05 -5.71 -0.50
CA ILE A 16 -15.31 -6.76 -1.19
C ILE A 16 -14.21 -7.29 -0.27
N ALA A 17 -13.35 -6.44 0.26
CA ALA A 17 -12.24 -6.86 1.11
C ALA A 17 -12.73 -7.62 2.36
N GLN A 18 -13.77 -7.12 3.03
CA GLN A 18 -14.38 -7.79 4.18
C GLN A 18 -14.90 -9.17 3.82
N ARG A 19 -15.61 -9.31 2.70
CA ARG A 19 -16.11 -10.61 2.23
C ARG A 19 -14.97 -11.58 1.98
N GLU A 20 -13.94 -11.17 1.23
CA GLU A 20 -12.82 -12.04 0.88
C GLU A 20 -11.99 -12.44 2.09
N LEU A 21 -11.83 -11.56 3.10
CA LEU A 21 -11.08 -11.87 4.32
C LEU A 21 -11.82 -12.90 5.20
N ARG A 22 -13.15 -12.84 5.22
CA ARG A 22 -14.01 -13.76 5.99
C ARG A 22 -14.20 -15.12 5.31
N ASP A 23 -13.96 -15.22 4.01
CA ASP A 23 -13.97 -16.50 3.32
C ASP A 23 -12.82 -17.39 3.83
N SER A 24 -13.15 -18.56 4.35
CA SER A 24 -12.18 -19.53 4.85
C SER A 24 -11.37 -20.20 3.74
N ASN A 25 -11.85 -20.18 2.50
CA ASN A 25 -11.13 -20.71 1.34
C ASN A 25 -9.98 -19.79 0.93
N ASN A 26 -10.09 -18.49 1.23
CA ASN A 26 -9.05 -17.52 0.96
C ASN A 26 -7.99 -17.57 2.08
N ARG A 27 -6.79 -18.02 1.72
CA ARG A 27 -5.62 -17.98 2.61
C ARG A 27 -4.94 -16.62 2.63
N ARG A 28 -5.14 -15.82 1.58
CA ARG A 28 -4.49 -14.53 1.37
C ARG A 28 -5.38 -13.63 0.53
N VAL A 29 -5.41 -12.35 0.87
CA VAL A 29 -6.12 -11.29 0.11
C VAL A 29 -5.10 -10.18 -0.16
N VAL A 30 -4.89 -9.87 -1.44
CA VAL A 30 -3.91 -8.86 -1.85
C VAL A 30 -4.64 -7.61 -2.33
N LEU A 31 -4.42 -6.49 -1.64
CA LEU A 31 -4.93 -5.17 -2.02
C LEU A 31 -3.81 -4.36 -2.66
N ILE A 32 -3.98 -4.02 -3.94
CA ILE A 32 -3.08 -3.12 -4.66
C ILE A 32 -3.76 -1.78 -4.87
N ALA A 33 -3.07 -0.70 -4.51
CA ALA A 33 -3.57 0.66 -4.67
C ALA A 33 -2.54 1.55 -5.38
N HIS A 34 -3.01 2.51 -6.16
CA HIS A 34 -2.15 3.43 -6.90
C HIS A 34 -2.65 4.87 -6.74
N SER A 35 -1.72 5.84 -6.66
CA SER A 35 -2.04 7.27 -6.67
C SER A 35 -3.06 7.63 -5.57
N GLN A 36 -4.15 8.31 -5.94
CA GLN A 36 -5.27 8.63 -5.04
C GLN A 36 -5.99 7.38 -4.52
N GLY A 37 -5.91 6.25 -5.20
CA GLY A 37 -6.44 4.97 -4.71
C GLY A 37 -5.82 4.56 -3.37
N ALA A 38 -4.59 4.98 -3.07
CA ALA A 38 -3.97 4.73 -1.78
C ALA A 38 -4.66 5.49 -0.61
N ILE A 39 -5.25 6.66 -0.89
CA ILE A 39 -6.08 7.38 0.10
C ILE A 39 -7.34 6.58 0.41
N ILE A 40 -7.98 6.01 -0.63
CA ILE A 40 -9.16 5.17 -0.45
C ILE A 40 -8.79 3.90 0.31
N ALA A 41 -7.66 3.29 -0.04
CA ALA A 41 -7.16 2.10 0.63
C ALA A 41 -6.88 2.35 2.12
N SER A 42 -6.23 3.47 2.49
CA SER A 42 -5.95 3.79 3.89
C SER A 42 -7.24 3.89 4.72
N LEU A 43 -8.26 4.57 4.18
CA LEU A 43 -9.58 4.69 4.82
C LEU A 43 -10.28 3.34 4.98
N VAL A 44 -10.15 2.44 4.00
CA VAL A 44 -10.74 1.10 4.08
C VAL A 44 -9.98 0.23 5.07
N VAL A 45 -8.65 0.29 5.09
CA VAL A 45 -7.80 -0.48 6.00
C VAL A 45 -8.09 -0.08 7.45
N ASP A 46 -8.20 1.21 7.76
CA ASP A 46 -8.60 1.69 9.08
C ASP A 46 -9.93 1.06 9.54
N ARG A 47 -10.89 0.99 8.62
CA ARG A 47 -12.20 0.41 8.90
C ARG A 47 -12.12 -1.11 9.09
N LEU A 48 -11.31 -1.80 8.29
CA LEU A 48 -11.09 -3.25 8.43
C LEU A 48 -10.42 -3.57 9.77
N ILE A 49 -9.39 -2.82 10.16
CA ILE A 49 -8.74 -2.96 11.48
C ILE A 49 -9.75 -2.80 12.61
N ALA A 50 -10.67 -1.83 12.49
CA ALA A 50 -11.70 -1.60 13.50
C ALA A 50 -12.84 -2.63 13.53
N SER A 51 -13.00 -3.47 12.50
CA SER A 51 -14.20 -4.32 12.33
C SER A 51 -13.94 -5.80 12.12
N GLU A 52 -12.70 -6.20 11.78
CA GLU A 52 -12.31 -7.58 11.53
C GLU A 52 -11.46 -8.15 12.66
N THR A 53 -11.42 -9.48 12.74
CA THR A 53 -10.55 -10.18 13.69
C THR A 53 -9.10 -10.15 13.21
N THR A 54 -8.16 -10.24 14.16
CA THR A 54 -6.72 -10.36 13.81
C THR A 54 -6.47 -11.55 12.87
N ALA A 55 -7.15 -12.67 13.06
CA ALA A 55 -7.00 -13.84 12.19
C ALA A 55 -7.37 -13.54 10.72
N ASN A 56 -8.42 -12.76 10.49
CA ASN A 56 -8.80 -12.32 9.16
C ASN A 56 -7.81 -11.29 8.61
N LEU A 57 -7.43 -10.28 9.40
CA LEU A 57 -6.51 -9.22 8.99
C LEU A 57 -5.12 -9.74 8.63
N ARG A 58 -4.66 -10.82 9.27
CA ARG A 58 -3.39 -11.48 8.95
C ARG A 58 -3.36 -12.17 7.58
N LYS A 59 -4.48 -12.25 6.87
CA LYS A 59 -4.52 -12.67 5.46
C LYS A 59 -4.26 -11.51 4.49
N LEU A 60 -4.38 -10.26 4.95
CA LEU A 60 -4.34 -9.08 4.10
C LEU A 60 -2.91 -8.62 3.83
N GLU A 61 -2.58 -8.46 2.56
CA GLU A 61 -1.37 -7.81 2.07
C GLU A 61 -1.74 -6.52 1.35
N LEU A 62 -1.06 -5.42 1.67
CA LEU A 62 -1.27 -4.12 1.06
C LEU A 62 -0.03 -3.66 0.30
N TYR A 63 -0.21 -3.36 -0.97
CA TYR A 63 0.83 -2.81 -1.84
C TYR A 63 0.36 -1.49 -2.43
N THR A 64 1.10 -0.41 -2.20
CA THR A 64 0.76 0.90 -2.79
C THR A 64 1.83 1.38 -3.74
N PHE A 65 1.41 2.01 -4.84
CA PHE A 65 2.26 2.66 -5.81
C PHE A 65 1.92 4.16 -5.89
N ALA A 66 2.92 5.02 -6.02
CA ALA A 66 2.70 6.46 -6.24
C ALA A 66 1.76 7.14 -5.21
N SER A 67 1.81 6.72 -3.94
CA SER A 67 0.77 7.03 -2.96
C SER A 67 0.65 8.52 -2.61
N TRP A 68 -0.57 9.05 -2.77
CA TRP A 68 -1.00 10.36 -2.23
C TRP A 68 -1.48 10.32 -0.77
N ALA A 69 -1.52 9.14 -0.16
CA ALA A 69 -2.01 9.03 1.21
C ALA A 69 -1.08 9.80 2.17
N ASN A 70 -1.66 10.28 3.26
CA ASN A 70 -0.94 10.97 4.32
C ASN A 70 -0.83 10.13 5.61
N HIS A 71 -1.42 8.94 5.62
CA HIS A 71 -1.32 7.95 6.69
C HIS A 71 -1.53 6.57 6.08
N MET A 72 -1.01 5.57 6.78
CA MET A 72 -1.35 4.17 6.55
C MET A 72 -1.21 3.46 7.89
N HIS A 73 -2.23 2.72 8.29
CA HIS A 73 -2.19 1.89 9.49
C HIS A 73 -2.13 0.41 9.13
N GLY A 74 -1.72 -0.38 10.10
CA GLY A 74 -1.81 -1.84 10.05
C GLY A 74 -0.52 -2.55 10.42
N GLN A 75 0.49 -1.83 10.92
CA GLN A 75 1.70 -2.46 11.47
C GLN A 75 1.31 -3.43 12.58
N GLY A 76 1.53 -4.73 12.34
CA GLY A 76 1.19 -5.78 13.31
C GLY A 76 -0.25 -6.30 13.21
N ASP A 77 -1.12 -5.70 12.41
CA ASP A 77 -2.46 -6.22 12.12
C ASP A 77 -2.49 -6.97 10.79
N LEU A 78 -1.84 -6.42 9.77
CA LEU A 78 -1.77 -6.96 8.42
C LEU A 78 -0.59 -7.93 8.27
N ALA A 79 -0.62 -8.74 7.20
CA ALA A 79 0.46 -9.66 6.86
C ALA A 79 1.66 -8.90 6.27
N HIS A 80 1.39 -8.06 5.27
CA HIS A 80 2.40 -7.24 4.59
C HIS A 80 1.84 -5.86 4.26
N ILE A 81 2.68 -4.84 4.42
CA ILE A 81 2.43 -3.48 3.94
C ILE A 81 3.70 -2.97 3.29
N GLU A 82 3.65 -2.73 1.98
CA GLU A 82 4.79 -2.21 1.23
C GLU A 82 4.36 -1.08 0.29
N HIS A 83 5.23 -0.10 0.16
CA HIS A 83 5.01 1.10 -0.64
C HIS A 83 6.14 1.27 -1.64
N PHE A 84 5.78 1.46 -2.90
CA PHE A 84 6.71 1.61 -4.01
C PHE A 84 6.57 3.00 -4.60
N VAL A 85 7.66 3.75 -4.56
CA VAL A 85 7.64 5.18 -4.89
C VAL A 85 8.82 5.55 -5.78
N ASN A 86 8.52 6.38 -6.77
CA ASN A 86 9.54 7.13 -7.51
C ASN A 86 9.82 8.43 -6.75
N GLU A 87 11.10 8.74 -6.53
CA GLU A 87 11.52 9.91 -5.74
C GLU A 87 11.06 11.24 -6.35
N ARG A 88 11.01 11.34 -7.68
CA ARG A 88 10.64 12.55 -8.42
C ARG A 88 9.20 12.53 -8.93
N ASP A 89 8.39 11.61 -8.44
CA ASP A 89 6.94 11.64 -8.66
C ASP A 89 6.32 12.68 -7.73
N TYR A 90 5.66 13.70 -8.29
CA TYR A 90 5.03 14.76 -7.51
C TYR A 90 4.05 14.20 -6.47
N ALA A 91 3.32 13.14 -6.83
CA ALA A 91 2.36 12.49 -5.95
C ALA A 91 2.99 11.95 -4.67
N THR A 92 4.14 11.29 -4.80
CA THR A 92 4.84 10.67 -3.68
C THR A 92 5.52 11.73 -2.82
N GLN A 93 6.07 12.78 -3.45
CA GLN A 93 6.68 13.93 -2.77
C GLN A 93 5.70 14.65 -1.87
N THR A 94 4.45 14.86 -2.31
CA THR A 94 3.41 15.51 -1.49
C THR A 94 2.57 14.54 -0.67
N GLY A 95 2.74 13.23 -0.91
CA GLY A 95 2.06 12.15 -0.20
C GLY A 95 3.02 11.43 0.74
N ILE A 96 3.20 10.14 0.52
CA ILE A 96 3.97 9.26 1.41
C ILE A 96 5.35 9.79 1.82
N LEU A 97 6.13 10.41 0.92
CA LEU A 97 7.46 10.91 1.28
C LEU A 97 7.41 12.13 2.21
N ALA A 98 6.37 12.96 2.14
CA ALA A 98 6.16 14.07 3.08
C ALA A 98 5.60 13.62 4.44
N TYR A 99 4.90 12.48 4.48
CA TYR A 99 4.16 12.02 5.65
C TYR A 99 4.76 10.77 6.33
N GLN A 100 5.82 10.19 5.79
CA GLN A 100 6.49 9.04 6.43
C GLN A 100 7.11 9.43 7.79
N PRO A 101 7.23 8.48 8.75
CA PRO A 101 7.72 8.77 10.10
C PRO A 101 9.12 9.38 10.15
N ALA A 102 9.97 9.08 9.16
CA ALA A 102 11.31 9.65 9.04
C ALA A 102 11.31 11.16 8.76
N VAL A 103 10.24 11.68 8.15
CA VAL A 103 10.10 13.11 7.79
C VAL A 103 9.15 13.82 8.76
N LEU A 104 8.07 13.16 9.17
CA LEU A 104 7.10 13.69 10.13
C LEU A 104 6.99 12.76 11.35
N PRO A 105 7.86 12.92 12.36
CA PRO A 105 7.84 12.09 13.55
C PRO A 105 6.47 12.08 14.23
N GLY A 106 5.98 10.90 14.59
CA GLY A 106 4.67 10.69 15.21
C GLY A 106 3.52 10.49 14.22
N ASN A 107 3.70 10.76 12.92
CA ASN A 107 2.71 10.35 11.93
C ASN A 107 2.79 8.83 11.69
N ARG A 108 1.64 8.17 11.61
CA ARG A 108 1.57 6.74 11.33
C ARG A 108 1.43 6.50 9.84
N TYR A 109 2.54 6.11 9.24
CA TYR A 109 2.59 5.60 7.89
C TYR A 109 3.35 4.28 7.94
N ASP A 110 2.60 3.23 8.28
CA ASP A 110 3.08 1.88 8.54
C ASP A 110 3.48 1.17 7.24
N GLY A 111 4.47 0.27 7.31
CA GLY A 111 4.94 -0.52 6.17
C GLY A 111 6.34 -0.15 5.68
N LYS A 112 6.90 -1.00 4.82
CA LYS A 112 8.22 -0.77 4.20
C LYS A 112 8.07 0.16 3.00
N ILE A 113 8.96 1.14 2.88
CA ILE A 113 8.97 2.09 1.76
C ILE A 113 10.19 1.79 0.88
N TYR A 114 9.91 1.43 -0.37
CA TYR A 114 10.89 1.18 -1.41
C TYR A 114 10.94 2.37 -2.35
N ILE A 115 12.05 3.11 -2.30
CA ILE A 115 12.26 4.32 -3.07
C ILE A 115 13.15 4.02 -4.27
N ASN A 116 12.61 4.16 -5.48
CA ASN A 116 13.39 4.21 -6.70
C ASN A 116 14.04 5.60 -6.83
N GLN A 117 15.32 5.66 -6.46
CA GLN A 117 16.13 6.87 -6.45
C GLN A 117 16.21 7.50 -7.84
N ALA A 118 16.03 8.82 -7.94
CA ALA A 118 15.90 9.56 -9.20
C ALA A 118 14.78 9.09 -10.15
N GLY A 119 13.94 8.12 -9.74
CA GLY A 119 12.81 7.62 -10.52
C GLY A 119 11.78 8.71 -10.79
N ILE A 120 11.19 8.68 -11.99
CA ILE A 120 10.19 9.64 -12.48
C ILE A 120 8.93 8.94 -12.96
N GLY A 121 7.90 9.73 -13.26
CA GLY A 121 6.64 9.23 -13.78
C GLY A 121 5.70 8.83 -12.66
N HIS A 122 4.41 8.76 -13.00
CA HIS A 122 3.32 8.58 -12.04
C HIS A 122 2.41 7.41 -12.40
N LEU A 123 2.17 7.17 -13.69
CA LEU A 123 1.24 6.15 -14.15
C LEU A 123 1.77 4.75 -13.86
N LEU A 124 0.94 3.89 -13.26
CA LEU A 124 1.30 2.50 -13.01
C LEU A 124 1.44 1.72 -14.32
N ASN A 125 2.66 1.63 -14.82
CA ASN A 125 3.02 0.90 -16.03
C ASN A 125 4.45 0.36 -15.92
N MET A 126 4.93 -0.31 -16.97
CA MET A 126 6.28 -0.87 -16.97
C MET A 126 7.38 0.19 -16.73
N HIS A 127 7.19 1.43 -17.21
CA HIS A 127 8.14 2.50 -16.95
C HIS A 127 8.22 2.84 -15.45
N TYR A 128 7.09 2.91 -14.75
CA TYR A 128 7.07 3.15 -13.29
C TYR A 128 7.72 2.01 -12.50
N LEU A 129 7.55 0.78 -12.97
CA LEU A 129 8.05 -0.43 -12.28
C LEU A 129 9.51 -0.76 -12.60
N SER A 130 10.04 -0.27 -13.73
CA SER A 130 11.33 -0.67 -14.30
C SER A 130 12.53 -0.49 -13.36
N GLY A 131 12.60 0.63 -12.62
CA GLY A 131 13.70 0.87 -11.67
C GLY A 131 13.50 0.20 -10.31
N THR A 132 12.25 -0.12 -9.96
CA THR A 132 11.89 -0.60 -8.62
C THR A 132 12.18 -2.09 -8.46
N PHE A 133 11.85 -2.91 -9.46
CA PHE A 133 11.96 -4.38 -9.42
C PHE A 133 13.08 -4.97 -10.29
N ALA A 134 13.92 -4.13 -10.92
CA ALA A 134 15.11 -4.61 -11.61
C ALA A 134 16.14 -5.19 -10.63
N ALA A 135 17.08 -6.01 -11.12
CA ALA A 135 18.19 -6.53 -10.32
C ALA A 135 19.01 -5.38 -9.71
N GLY A 136 19.20 -5.41 -8.39
CA GLY A 136 19.81 -4.29 -7.63
C GLY A 136 18.88 -3.11 -7.35
N GLY A 137 17.61 -3.19 -7.78
CA GLY A 137 16.57 -2.20 -7.50
C GLY A 137 16.12 -2.23 -6.05
N ALA A 138 15.46 -1.16 -5.62
CA ALA A 138 15.07 -0.98 -4.22
C ALA A 138 14.20 -2.13 -3.67
N ALA A 139 13.37 -2.75 -4.51
CA ALA A 139 12.34 -3.70 -4.09
C ALA A 139 12.63 -5.18 -4.37
N VAL A 140 13.88 -5.56 -4.69
CA VAL A 140 14.22 -6.97 -4.99
C VAL A 140 13.86 -7.90 -3.82
N ALA A 141 14.01 -7.43 -2.58
CA ALA A 141 13.66 -8.17 -1.36
C ALA A 141 12.21 -7.94 -0.87
N SER A 142 11.35 -7.37 -1.70
CA SER A 142 9.94 -7.12 -1.34
C SER A 142 9.11 -8.41 -1.42
N GLN A 143 8.08 -8.51 -0.57
CA GLN A 143 7.13 -9.62 -0.68
C GLN A 143 6.46 -9.62 -2.07
N LEU A 144 6.20 -8.43 -2.63
CA LEU A 144 5.61 -8.34 -3.96
C LEU A 144 6.51 -8.94 -5.06
N ALA A 145 7.83 -8.79 -4.96
CA ALA A 145 8.77 -9.36 -5.93
C ALA A 145 8.71 -10.89 -6.02
N THR A 146 8.33 -11.57 -4.93
CA THR A 146 8.15 -13.04 -4.93
C THR A 146 7.06 -13.50 -5.90
N TYR A 147 6.05 -12.67 -6.18
CA TYR A 147 5.02 -12.96 -7.17
C TYR A 147 5.47 -12.70 -8.61
N LEU A 148 6.51 -11.88 -8.81
CA LEU A 148 7.03 -11.49 -10.11
C LEU A 148 8.12 -12.45 -10.63
N GLY A 149 8.40 -13.54 -9.91
CA GLY A 149 9.43 -14.53 -10.26
C GLY A 149 10.82 -14.22 -9.68
N GLY A 150 10.91 -13.30 -8.71
CA GLY A 150 12.13 -13.10 -7.93
C GLY A 150 12.36 -14.27 -6.98
N ASN A 151 13.33 -15.12 -7.29
CA ASN A 151 13.84 -16.12 -6.36
C ASN A 151 14.64 -15.42 -5.25
N GLY A 152 14.17 -15.56 -4.01
CA GLY A 152 14.94 -15.61 -2.75
C GLY A 152 16.07 -14.61 -2.55
#